data_AF-A0A0S2LIL6-F1
#
_entry.id   AF-A0A0S2LIL6-F1
#
_cell.length_a   1.000
_cell.length_b   1.000
_cell.length_c   1.000
_cell.angle_alpha   90.00
_cell.angle_beta   90.00
_cell.angle_gamma   90.00
#
_symmetry.space_group_name_H-M   'P 1'
#
loop_
_entity.id
_entity.type
_entity.pdbx_description
1 polymer ?
#
loop_
_entity_poly.entity_id
_entity_poly.type
_entity_poly.pdbx_seq_one_letter_code
_entity_poly.pdbx_strand_id
1 'polypeptide(L)'
;MKKAREEFLTNKTEIEAKKIVRLKDLPHQHALLLPRFCIQQNLRHLQRSLKSDDLKDYWEKMDQELWEEVQRMKTRQTEGSEAENTLGKKLGHLPARLGGLGLLSFTDAVPLAYKAAAAQADKHLSNIFLDLPGEAPTPSQRELCSSMWELQQTTILEGLNDPARKRLIENASKIGKRWLNVILYFQPLRLSNQEVATGLHDRTLVESSIAICSFCGSDSPLGHDELCRSRNSWAQRPHDSINRIIHRGLQSIEGAVVSLDPRTLEGQRRNDLRVRGRCGLHATDYDLKVYCLNDRDARSTLSAKLPTTPIATHILNRCLS
;
A
#
# COMPACT_ATOMS: atom_id res chain seq x y z
N MET A 1 -15.28 36.78 12.30
CA MET A 1 -14.07 35.92 12.21
C MET A 1 -14.28 34.61 11.45
N LYS A 2 -15.41 33.90 11.57
CA LYS A 2 -15.68 32.66 10.80
C LYS A 2 -15.56 32.82 9.28
N LYS A 3 -16.26 33.80 8.70
CA LYS A 3 -16.24 34.10 7.26
C LYS A 3 -14.84 34.28 6.67
N ALA A 4 -13.94 34.96 7.39
CA ALA A 4 -12.56 35.16 6.93
C ALA A 4 -11.76 33.85 6.93
N ARG A 5 -11.98 32.95 7.90
CA ARG A 5 -11.36 31.62 7.93
C ARG A 5 -11.89 30.73 6.80
N GLU A 6 -13.20 30.79 6.53
CA GLU A 6 -13.84 30.08 5.42
C GLU A 6 -13.24 30.51 4.07
N GLU A 7 -13.20 31.81 3.81
CA GLU A 7 -12.66 32.38 2.58
C GLU A 7 -11.18 32.02 2.41
N PHE A 8 -10.39 32.13 3.48
CA PHE A 8 -8.99 31.71 3.47
C PHE A 8 -8.82 30.22 3.16
N LEU A 9 -9.57 29.34 3.83
CA LEU A 9 -9.45 27.91 3.64
C LEU A 9 -9.91 27.49 2.24
N THR A 10 -11.01 28.06 1.76
CA THR A 10 -11.54 27.86 0.40
C THR A 10 -10.49 28.18 -0.66
N ASN A 11 -9.88 29.36 -0.57
CA ASN A 11 -8.84 29.76 -1.50
C ASN A 11 -7.65 28.77 -1.50
N LYS A 12 -7.27 28.24 -0.34
CA LYS A 12 -6.17 27.26 -0.25
C LYS A 12 -6.55 25.89 -0.80
N THR A 13 -7.74 25.39 -0.48
CA THR A 13 -8.20 24.07 -0.98
C THR A 13 -8.41 24.10 -2.49
N GLU A 14 -8.96 25.19 -3.06
CA GLU A 14 -9.12 25.34 -4.51
C GLU A 14 -7.79 25.35 -5.27
N ILE A 15 -6.75 25.97 -4.72
CA ILE A 15 -5.41 25.96 -5.32
C ILE A 15 -4.87 24.52 -5.41
N GLU A 16 -5.06 23.72 -4.36
CA GLU A 16 -4.60 22.33 -4.36
C GLU A 16 -5.48 21.43 -5.24
N ALA A 17 -6.80 21.61 -5.25
CA ALA A 17 -7.71 20.88 -6.13
C ALA A 17 -7.36 21.11 -7.61
N LYS A 18 -7.03 22.36 -8.00
CA LYS A 18 -6.54 22.67 -9.36
C LYS A 18 -5.28 21.89 -9.75
N LYS A 19 -4.42 21.52 -8.78
CA LYS A 19 -3.24 20.67 -9.04
C LYS A 19 -3.66 19.22 -9.27
N ILE A 20 -4.63 18.71 -8.51
CA ILE A 20 -5.17 17.36 -8.66
C ILE A 20 -5.75 17.18 -10.08
N VAL A 21 -6.53 18.13 -10.57
CA VAL A 21 -7.12 18.07 -11.92
C VAL A 21 -6.08 17.94 -13.04
N ARG A 22 -4.87 18.49 -12.84
CA ARG A 22 -3.77 18.41 -13.83
C ARG A 22 -3.06 17.06 -13.84
N LEU A 23 -3.33 16.17 -12.88
CA LEU A 23 -2.69 14.86 -12.79
C LEU A 23 -3.18 13.89 -13.88
N LYS A 24 -4.32 14.17 -14.51
CA LYS A 24 -4.89 13.34 -15.59
C LYS A 24 -3.96 13.15 -16.79
N ASP A 25 -3.08 14.12 -17.05
CA ASP A 25 -2.16 14.11 -18.19
C ASP A 25 -0.87 13.32 -17.88
N LEU A 26 -0.71 12.85 -16.63
CA LEU A 26 0.46 12.10 -16.19
C LEU A 26 0.20 10.59 -16.22
N PRO A 27 1.26 9.77 -16.40
CA PRO A 27 1.17 8.33 -16.15
C PRO A 27 0.68 8.07 -14.72
N HIS A 28 -0.15 7.04 -14.52
CA HIS A 28 -0.86 6.80 -13.25
C HIS A 28 0.09 6.67 -12.06
N GLN A 29 1.26 6.06 -12.25
CA GLN A 29 2.24 5.96 -11.17
C GLN A 29 2.72 7.35 -10.69
N HIS A 30 2.96 8.31 -11.60
CA HIS A 30 3.29 9.69 -11.21
C HIS A 30 2.09 10.41 -10.58
N ALA A 31 0.92 10.25 -11.19
CA ALA A 31 -0.33 10.82 -10.70
C ALA A 31 -0.68 10.32 -9.30
N LEU A 32 -0.29 9.10 -8.91
CA LEU A 32 -0.47 8.57 -7.55
C LEU A 32 0.58 9.09 -6.55
N LEU A 33 1.84 9.26 -6.98
CA LEU A 33 2.92 9.73 -6.12
C LEU A 33 2.71 11.18 -5.66
N LEU A 34 2.22 12.05 -6.55
CA LEU A 34 2.07 13.49 -6.28
C LEU A 34 1.06 13.80 -5.15
N PRO A 35 -0.16 13.21 -5.13
CA PRO A 35 -1.07 13.27 -3.99
C PRO A 35 -0.43 12.80 -2.69
N ARG A 36 0.26 11.66 -2.72
CA ARG A 36 0.82 11.00 -1.53
C ARG A 36 2.01 11.75 -0.92
N PHE A 37 2.87 12.34 -1.74
CA PHE A 37 4.12 12.92 -1.25
C PHE A 37 4.15 14.44 -1.27
N CYS A 38 3.37 15.08 -2.15
CA CYS A 38 3.44 16.52 -2.36
C CYS A 38 2.14 17.21 -1.95
N ILE A 39 1.05 16.95 -2.67
CA ILE A 39 -0.19 17.74 -2.55
C ILE A 39 -0.77 17.63 -1.14
N GLN A 40 -0.84 16.42 -0.57
CA GLN A 40 -1.40 16.25 0.77
C GLN A 40 -0.59 16.93 1.89
N GLN A 41 0.70 17.20 1.67
CA GLN A 41 1.54 17.87 2.67
C GLN A 41 1.31 19.39 2.67
N ASN A 42 0.88 19.97 1.55
CA ASN A 42 0.76 21.42 1.38
C ASN A 42 -0.22 22.05 2.38
N LEU A 43 -1.31 21.36 2.73
CA LEU A 43 -2.33 21.87 3.67
C LEU A 43 -2.14 21.37 5.11
N ARG A 44 -1.17 20.49 5.37
CA ARG A 44 -0.99 19.84 6.68
C ARG A 44 -0.62 20.80 7.81
N HIS A 45 0.00 21.94 7.47
CA HIS A 45 0.28 22.99 8.45
C HIS A 45 -1.01 23.68 8.93
N LEU A 46 -1.99 23.86 8.04
CA LEU A 46 -3.28 24.49 8.38
C LEU A 46 -4.06 23.68 9.40
N GLN A 47 -3.99 22.35 9.32
CA GLN A 47 -4.61 21.45 10.30
C GLN A 47 -4.10 21.67 11.74
N ARG A 48 -2.90 22.24 11.90
CA ARG A 48 -2.30 22.52 13.21
C ARG A 48 -2.52 23.96 13.67
N SER A 49 -2.59 24.90 12.73
CA SER A 49 -2.62 26.35 13.04
C SER A 49 -4.01 26.97 12.95
N LEU A 50 -4.93 26.37 12.21
CA LEU A 50 -6.29 26.87 12.02
C LEU A 50 -7.26 26.03 12.84
N LYS A 51 -7.96 26.66 13.78
CA LYS A 51 -9.13 26.02 14.40
C LYS A 51 -10.21 25.88 13.32
N SER A 52 -10.53 24.66 12.93
CA SER A 52 -11.42 24.37 11.80
C SER A 52 -12.50 23.34 12.14
N ASP A 53 -12.83 23.18 13.43
CA ASP A 53 -13.86 22.25 13.91
C ASP A 53 -15.23 22.54 13.26
N ASP A 54 -15.49 23.80 12.94
CA ASP A 54 -16.71 24.29 12.29
C ASP A 54 -16.62 24.35 10.75
N LEU A 55 -15.55 23.82 10.15
CA LEU A 55 -15.20 23.90 8.73
C LEU A 55 -14.94 22.52 8.10
N LYS A 56 -15.56 21.46 8.66
CA LYS A 56 -15.33 20.07 8.26
C LYS A 56 -15.57 19.82 6.77
N ASP A 57 -16.62 20.40 6.20
CA ASP A 57 -17.05 20.21 4.81
C ASP A 57 -15.94 20.55 3.80
N TYR A 58 -15.09 21.53 4.11
CA TYR A 58 -13.96 21.91 3.24
C TYR A 58 -12.87 20.84 3.20
N TRP A 59 -12.64 20.15 4.33
CA TRP A 59 -11.72 19.03 4.42
C TRP A 59 -12.29 17.79 3.74
N GLU A 60 -13.60 17.54 3.93
CA GLU A 60 -14.30 16.45 3.26
C GLU A 60 -14.26 16.59 1.74
N LYS A 61 -14.39 17.82 1.23
CA LYS A 61 -14.21 18.12 -0.20
C LYS A 61 -12.80 17.76 -0.67
N MET A 62 -11.75 18.13 0.06
CA MET A 62 -10.38 17.74 -0.33
C MET A 62 -10.16 16.23 -0.28
N ASP A 63 -10.72 15.54 0.71
CA ASP A 63 -10.69 14.07 0.78
C ASP A 63 -11.42 13.44 -0.41
N GLN A 64 -12.52 14.07 -0.85
CA GLN A 64 -13.26 13.65 -2.02
C GLN A 64 -12.46 13.83 -3.32
N GLU A 65 -11.83 14.98 -3.52
CA GLU A 65 -10.98 15.25 -4.70
C GLU A 65 -9.81 14.24 -4.81
N LEU A 66 -9.19 13.89 -3.68
CA LEU A 66 -8.15 12.85 -3.63
C LEU A 66 -8.70 11.48 -4.01
N TRP A 67 -9.92 11.16 -3.55
CA TRP A 67 -10.55 9.88 -3.83
C TRP A 67 -10.99 9.74 -5.29
N GLU A 68 -11.54 10.80 -5.87
CA GLU A 68 -11.93 10.84 -7.28
C GLU A 68 -10.74 10.63 -8.21
N GLU A 69 -9.58 11.19 -7.87
CA GLU A 69 -8.35 10.95 -8.62
C GLU A 69 -7.88 9.48 -8.54
N VAL A 70 -8.04 8.83 -7.39
CA VAL A 70 -7.80 7.38 -7.28
C VAL A 70 -8.78 6.59 -8.14
N GLN A 71 -10.06 6.94 -8.12
CA GLN A 71 -11.08 6.27 -8.94
C GLN A 71 -10.79 6.40 -10.44
N ARG A 72 -10.39 7.59 -10.88
CA ARG A 72 -9.95 7.83 -12.26
C ARG A 72 -8.80 6.90 -12.65
N MET A 73 -7.77 6.77 -11.80
CA MET A 73 -6.62 5.91 -12.07
C MET A 73 -6.93 4.41 -12.05
N LYS A 74 -8.03 3.99 -11.40
CA LYS A 74 -8.48 2.58 -11.43
C LYS A 74 -9.02 2.16 -12.78
N THR A 75 -9.43 3.09 -13.65
CA THR A 75 -9.95 2.78 -15.00
C THR A 75 -11.08 1.74 -15.02
N ARG A 76 -11.93 1.75 -13.98
CA ARG A 76 -13.05 0.81 -13.85
C ARG A 76 -14.11 1.15 -14.91
N GLN A 77 -14.68 0.13 -15.56
CA GLN A 77 -15.75 0.31 -16.55
C GLN A 77 -17.14 0.44 -15.91
N THR A 78 -17.31 -0.11 -14.70
CA THR A 78 -18.56 -0.10 -13.94
C THR A 78 -18.46 0.78 -12.70
N GLU A 79 -19.54 1.47 -12.35
CA GLU A 79 -19.62 2.17 -11.08
C GLU A 79 -19.67 1.16 -9.94
N GLY A 80 -18.94 1.46 -8.85
CA GLY A 80 -18.98 0.64 -7.65
C GLY A 80 -20.23 0.87 -6.83
N SER A 81 -20.60 -0.12 -6.03
CA SER A 81 -21.67 0.08 -5.04
C SER A 81 -21.25 1.12 -3.99
N GLU A 82 -22.23 1.73 -3.34
CA GLU A 82 -21.96 2.71 -2.28
C GLU A 82 -21.09 2.13 -1.15
N ALA A 83 -21.32 0.85 -0.82
CA ALA A 83 -20.53 0.13 0.17
C ALA A 83 -19.07 -0.05 -0.27
N GLU A 84 -18.84 -0.39 -1.54
CA GLU A 84 -17.49 -0.49 -2.12
C GLU A 84 -16.79 0.86 -2.13
N ASN A 85 -17.48 1.93 -2.52
CA ASN A 85 -16.90 3.28 -2.56
C ASN A 85 -16.54 3.76 -1.16
N THR A 86 -17.41 3.50 -0.17
CA THR A 86 -17.16 3.83 1.23
C THR A 86 -15.95 3.07 1.78
N LEU A 87 -15.87 1.76 1.54
CA LEU A 87 -14.72 0.95 1.96
C LEU A 87 -13.44 1.40 1.25
N GLY A 88 -13.52 1.64 -0.06
CA GLY A 88 -12.41 2.11 -0.87
C GLY A 88 -11.85 3.43 -0.37
N LYS A 89 -12.72 4.41 -0.03
CA LYS A 89 -12.30 5.70 0.54
C LYS A 89 -11.58 5.52 1.88
N LYS A 90 -12.13 4.67 2.76
CA LYS A 90 -11.47 4.31 4.04
C LYS A 90 -10.09 3.69 3.82
N LEU A 91 -9.96 2.77 2.85
CA LEU A 91 -8.68 2.14 2.49
C LEU A 91 -7.71 3.10 1.80
N GLY A 92 -8.22 4.07 1.04
CA GLY A 92 -7.42 5.12 0.43
C GLY A 92 -6.69 5.95 1.48
N HIS A 93 -7.42 6.35 2.53
CA HIS A 93 -6.85 7.14 3.62
C HIS A 93 -6.05 6.31 4.64
N LEU A 94 -6.29 5.00 4.71
CA LEU A 94 -5.56 4.12 5.61
C LEU A 94 -4.05 4.13 5.26
N PRO A 95 -3.14 4.23 6.24
CA PRO A 95 -1.71 4.19 5.96
C PRO A 95 -1.26 2.93 5.20
N ALA A 96 -0.30 3.08 4.29
CA ALA A 96 0.24 1.94 3.52
C ALA A 96 0.84 0.83 4.40
N ARG A 97 1.34 1.17 5.60
CA ARG A 97 1.81 0.18 6.59
C ARG A 97 0.70 -0.70 7.18
N LEU A 98 -0.56 -0.27 7.04
CA LEU A 98 -1.76 -0.97 7.50
C LEU A 98 -2.58 -1.53 6.32
N GLY A 99 -2.03 -1.50 5.10
CA GLY A 99 -2.63 -2.08 3.91
C GLY A 99 -3.35 -1.10 2.98
N GLY A 100 -3.54 0.15 3.39
CA GLY A 100 -4.17 1.18 2.55
C GLY A 100 -3.25 1.81 1.49
N LEU A 101 -3.69 2.93 0.92
CA LEU A 101 -2.88 3.72 -0.04
C LEU A 101 -1.98 4.74 0.68
N GLY A 102 -2.34 5.19 1.87
CA GLY A 102 -1.61 6.23 2.61
C GLY A 102 -1.83 7.63 2.05
N LEU A 103 -3.03 7.90 1.50
CA LEU A 103 -3.50 9.26 1.33
C LEU A 103 -3.89 9.82 2.70
N LEU A 104 -3.68 11.11 2.92
CA LEU A 104 -4.12 11.78 4.14
C LEU A 104 -5.64 11.90 4.09
N SER A 105 -6.32 11.55 5.18
CA SER A 105 -7.68 12.06 5.43
C SER A 105 -7.53 13.39 6.15
N PHE A 106 -7.86 14.48 5.47
CA PHE A 106 -7.87 15.80 6.08
C PHE A 106 -8.87 15.86 7.21
N THR A 107 -10.05 15.29 6.97
CA THR A 107 -11.17 15.28 7.91
C THR A 107 -10.81 14.61 9.23
N ASP A 108 -10.20 13.43 9.17
CA ASP A 108 -9.86 12.67 10.39
C ASP A 108 -8.60 13.21 11.08
N ALA A 109 -7.65 13.76 10.31
CA ALA A 109 -6.40 14.24 10.87
C ALA A 109 -6.49 15.62 11.53
N VAL A 110 -7.38 16.50 11.07
CA VAL A 110 -7.57 17.87 11.60
C VAL A 110 -7.78 17.91 13.13
N PRO A 111 -8.77 17.21 13.72
CA PRO A 111 -9.01 17.31 15.16
C PRO A 111 -7.81 16.84 15.98
N LEU A 112 -7.10 15.82 15.51
CA LEU A 112 -5.92 15.28 16.18
C LEU A 112 -4.71 16.21 16.03
N ALA A 113 -4.53 16.82 14.86
CA ALA A 113 -3.46 17.76 14.57
C ALA A 113 -3.59 19.03 15.40
N TYR A 114 -4.78 19.61 15.44
CA TYR A 114 -5.05 20.82 16.22
C TYR A 114 -4.93 20.56 17.72
N LYS A 115 -5.49 19.44 18.22
CA LYS A 115 -5.36 19.05 19.64
C LYS A 115 -3.91 18.90 20.08
N ALA A 116 -3.08 18.21 19.29
CA ALA A 116 -1.67 18.05 19.60
C ALA A 116 -0.91 19.37 19.58
N ALA A 117 -1.19 20.23 18.60
CA ALA A 117 -0.56 21.55 18.49
C ALA A 117 -0.94 22.47 19.65
N ALA A 118 -2.22 22.51 20.03
CA ALA A 118 -2.71 23.29 21.16
C ALA A 118 -2.06 22.81 22.47
N ALA A 119 -2.08 21.50 22.74
CA ALA A 119 -1.49 20.97 23.96
C ALA A 119 0.03 21.19 24.03
N GLN A 120 0.74 21.17 22.89
CA GLN A 120 2.16 21.53 22.84
C GLN A 120 2.38 23.03 23.11
N ALA A 121 1.52 23.90 22.58
CA ALA A 121 1.58 25.33 22.86
C ALA A 121 1.30 25.64 24.34
N ASP A 122 0.26 25.02 24.91
CA ASP A 122 -0.09 25.17 26.33
C ASP A 122 1.07 24.74 27.23
N LYS A 123 1.70 23.60 26.94
CA LYS A 123 2.90 23.14 27.65
C LYS A 123 4.08 24.10 27.51
N HIS A 124 4.26 24.70 26.34
CA HIS A 124 5.33 25.67 26.13
C HIS A 124 5.08 26.96 26.92
N LEU A 125 3.85 27.47 26.89
CA LEU A 125 3.45 28.68 27.62
C LEU A 125 3.48 28.46 29.13
N SER A 126 3.03 27.30 29.63
CA SER A 126 3.07 26.98 31.06
C SER A 126 4.49 26.96 31.61
N ASN A 127 5.44 26.41 30.85
CA ASN A 127 6.87 26.44 31.20
C ASN A 127 7.45 27.87 31.24
N ILE A 128 6.90 28.79 30.44
CA ILE A 128 7.35 30.20 30.42
C ILE A 128 6.74 31.00 31.57
N PHE A 129 5.45 30.79 31.85
CA PHE A 129 4.67 31.69 32.71
C PHE A 129 4.37 31.14 34.11
N LEU A 130 4.32 29.83 34.30
CA LEU A 130 3.77 29.21 35.51
C LEU A 130 4.78 28.36 36.30
N ASP A 131 5.99 28.14 35.75
CA ASP A 131 7.09 27.36 36.37
C ASP A 131 6.61 26.03 36.99
N LEU A 132 5.66 25.37 36.30
CA LEU A 132 5.01 24.15 36.78
C LEU A 132 5.96 22.95 36.67
N PRO A 133 5.99 22.07 37.69
CA PRO A 133 6.79 20.85 37.63
C PRO A 133 6.35 20.00 36.43
N GLY A 134 7.33 19.35 35.79
CA GLY A 134 7.15 18.67 34.51
C GLY A 134 5.98 17.69 34.49
N GLU A 135 4.87 18.10 33.88
CA GLU A 135 3.71 17.26 33.63
C GLU A 135 4.04 16.11 32.67
N ALA A 136 3.19 15.08 32.73
CA ALA A 136 3.26 13.90 31.86
C ALA A 136 3.44 14.29 30.38
N PRO A 137 4.14 13.45 29.59
CA PRO A 137 4.37 13.74 28.18
C PRO A 137 3.04 13.89 27.41
N THR A 138 2.87 15.04 26.78
CA THR A 138 1.73 15.33 25.91
C THR A 138 1.82 14.45 24.66
N PRO A 139 0.75 13.73 24.27
CA PRO A 139 0.79 12.87 23.10
C PRO A 139 1.00 13.69 21.83
N SER A 140 1.93 13.24 21.00
CA SER A 140 2.21 13.81 19.69
C SER A 140 1.06 13.56 18.71
N GLN A 141 0.95 14.41 17.67
CA GLN A 141 0.02 14.16 16.57
C GLN A 141 0.21 12.77 15.97
N ARG A 142 1.47 12.30 15.88
CA ARG A 142 1.79 10.98 15.32
C ARG A 142 1.17 9.85 16.14
N GLU A 143 1.25 9.92 17.47
CA GLU A 143 0.67 8.90 18.36
C GLU A 143 -0.85 8.90 18.26
N LEU A 144 -1.48 10.08 18.34
CA LEU A 144 -2.93 10.22 18.21
C LEU A 144 -3.44 9.63 16.87
N CYS A 145 -2.80 9.99 15.75
CA CYS A 145 -3.16 9.44 14.45
C CYS A 145 -2.87 7.94 14.38
N SER A 146 -1.80 7.43 15.00
CA SER A 146 -1.48 6.00 14.99
C SER A 146 -2.59 5.18 15.63
N SER A 147 -3.03 5.58 16.83
CA SER A 147 -4.10 4.88 17.55
C SER A 147 -5.42 4.90 16.77
N MET A 148 -5.78 6.02 16.15
CA MET A 148 -6.97 6.12 15.30
C MET A 148 -6.89 5.19 14.10
N TRP A 149 -5.75 5.16 13.38
CA TRP A 149 -5.60 4.31 12.20
C TRP A 149 -5.54 2.82 12.53
N GLU A 150 -4.97 2.44 13.66
CA GLU A 150 -4.95 1.05 14.15
C GLU A 150 -6.36 0.58 14.55
N LEU A 151 -7.15 1.44 15.19
CA LEU A 151 -8.55 1.16 15.47
C LEU A 151 -9.34 0.97 14.16
N GLN A 152 -9.19 1.89 13.22
CA GLN A 152 -9.88 1.81 11.93
C GLN A 152 -9.50 0.57 11.13
N GLN A 153 -8.22 0.16 11.15
CA GLN A 153 -7.79 -1.08 10.51
C GLN A 153 -8.47 -2.30 11.14
N THR A 154 -8.54 -2.35 12.47
CA THR A 154 -9.21 -3.44 13.21
C THR A 154 -10.69 -3.52 12.80
N THR A 155 -11.41 -2.40 12.81
CA THR A 155 -12.82 -2.35 12.39
C THR A 155 -13.01 -2.79 10.93
N ILE A 156 -12.11 -2.41 10.02
CA ILE A 156 -12.15 -2.87 8.63
C ILE A 156 -11.94 -4.39 8.59
N LEU A 157 -10.92 -4.91 9.25
CA LEU A 157 -10.60 -6.35 9.27
C LEU A 157 -11.74 -7.22 9.81
N GLU A 158 -12.48 -6.73 10.81
CA GLU A 158 -13.65 -7.41 11.38
C GLU A 158 -14.79 -7.56 10.36
N GLY A 159 -15.01 -6.53 9.53
CA GLY A 159 -16.07 -6.51 8.52
C GLY A 159 -15.74 -7.21 7.20
N LEU A 160 -14.50 -7.61 6.97
CA LEU A 160 -14.06 -8.25 5.71
C LEU A 160 -14.26 -9.77 5.71
N ASN A 161 -14.44 -10.37 4.54
CA ASN A 161 -14.35 -11.82 4.36
C ASN A 161 -12.88 -12.30 4.39
N ASP A 162 -12.64 -13.61 4.53
CA ASP A 162 -11.28 -14.17 4.63
C ASP A 162 -10.35 -13.79 3.43
N PRO A 163 -10.78 -13.89 2.16
CA PRO A 163 -9.97 -13.43 1.02
C PRO A 163 -9.55 -11.96 1.11
N ALA A 164 -10.50 -11.06 1.42
CA ALA A 164 -10.23 -9.64 1.52
C ALA A 164 -9.35 -9.29 2.73
N ARG A 165 -9.50 -10.00 3.87
CA ARG A 165 -8.62 -9.88 5.04
C ARG A 165 -7.18 -10.25 4.68
N LYS A 166 -6.97 -11.40 4.04
CA LYS A 166 -5.64 -11.85 3.59
C LYS A 166 -4.99 -10.84 2.66
N ARG A 167 -5.78 -10.27 1.74
CA ARG A 167 -5.30 -9.24 0.82
C ARG A 167 -4.88 -7.96 1.54
N LEU A 168 -5.69 -7.50 2.49
CA LEU A 168 -5.35 -6.30 3.28
C LEU A 168 -4.05 -6.50 4.07
N ILE A 169 -3.85 -7.69 4.65
CA ILE A 169 -2.62 -8.05 5.36
C ILE A 169 -1.42 -8.11 4.40
N GLU A 170 -1.55 -8.73 3.23
CA GLU A 170 -0.46 -8.73 2.25
C GLU A 170 -0.14 -7.32 1.75
N ASN A 171 -1.16 -6.49 1.56
CA ASN A 171 -0.97 -5.08 1.22
C ASN A 171 -0.20 -4.31 2.31
N ALA A 172 -0.25 -4.72 3.57
CA ALA A 172 0.56 -4.14 4.64
C ALA A 172 2.03 -4.60 4.63
N SER A 173 2.32 -5.72 3.93
CA SER A 173 3.64 -6.35 3.87
C SER A 173 4.71 -5.41 3.31
N LYS A 174 5.98 -5.73 3.56
CA LYS A 174 7.11 -4.92 3.06
C LYS A 174 7.13 -4.87 1.53
N ILE A 175 6.89 -6.02 0.87
CA ILE A 175 6.86 -6.13 -0.59
C ILE A 175 5.57 -5.52 -1.14
N GLY A 176 4.41 -5.90 -0.57
CA GLY A 176 3.11 -5.49 -1.07
C GLY A 176 2.97 -3.98 -1.21
N LYS A 177 3.52 -3.19 -0.27
CA LYS A 177 3.45 -1.72 -0.31
C LYS A 177 4.59 -1.03 -1.05
N ARG A 178 5.59 -1.76 -1.52
CA ARG A 178 6.82 -1.15 -2.06
C ARG A 178 6.53 -0.34 -3.31
N TRP A 179 5.72 -0.89 -4.22
CA TRP A 179 5.40 -0.27 -5.51
C TRP A 179 4.77 1.12 -5.38
N LEU A 180 4.03 1.38 -4.30
CA LEU A 180 3.44 2.69 -4.01
C LEU A 180 4.49 3.81 -3.88
N ASN A 181 5.74 3.45 -3.51
CA ASN A 181 6.80 4.41 -3.20
C ASN A 181 7.93 4.41 -4.24
N VAL A 182 7.82 3.63 -5.31
CA VAL A 182 8.88 3.52 -6.32
C VAL A 182 8.88 4.77 -7.19
N ILE A 183 9.98 5.53 -7.13
CA ILE A 183 10.21 6.71 -7.97
C ILE A 183 10.84 6.27 -9.30
N LEU A 184 10.36 6.87 -10.38
CA LEU A 184 10.53 6.43 -11.76
C LEU A 184 11.85 6.86 -12.42
N TYR A 185 12.97 6.77 -11.71
CA TYR A 185 14.27 7.11 -12.30
C TYR A 185 14.78 6.04 -13.27
N PHE A 186 14.36 4.78 -13.09
CA PHE A 186 14.81 3.65 -13.90
C PHE A 186 13.63 3.04 -14.68
N GLN A 187 13.77 2.93 -16.00
CA GLN A 187 12.76 2.36 -16.89
C GLN A 187 12.27 0.96 -16.45
N PRO A 188 13.13 0.02 -15.96
CA PRO A 188 12.67 -1.29 -15.49
C PRO A 188 11.75 -1.27 -14.26
N LEU A 189 11.71 -0.16 -13.52
CA LEU A 189 10.87 0.00 -12.33
C LEU A 189 9.55 0.74 -12.64
N ARG A 190 9.31 1.04 -13.91
CA ARG A 190 8.11 1.74 -14.35
C ARG A 190 6.96 0.78 -14.54
N LEU A 191 5.88 1.04 -13.82
CA LEU A 191 4.60 0.36 -13.99
C LEU A 191 3.81 1.06 -15.09
N SER A 192 3.16 0.26 -15.92
CA SER A 192 2.14 0.71 -16.85
C SER A 192 0.91 1.21 -16.10
N ASN A 193 0.09 2.03 -16.76
CA ASN A 193 -1.18 2.51 -16.18
C ASN A 193 -2.09 1.34 -15.77
N GLN A 194 -2.07 0.24 -16.53
CA GLN A 194 -2.84 -0.96 -16.23
C GLN A 194 -2.35 -1.66 -14.96
N GLU A 195 -1.03 -1.80 -14.78
CA GLU A 195 -0.47 -2.40 -13.56
C GLU A 195 -0.78 -1.56 -12.32
N VAL A 196 -0.71 -0.23 -12.44
CA VAL A 196 -1.12 0.68 -11.37
C VAL A 196 -2.61 0.53 -11.06
N ALA A 197 -3.47 0.51 -12.10
CA ALA A 197 -4.90 0.32 -11.94
C ALA A 197 -5.21 -0.99 -11.19
N THR A 198 -4.61 -2.11 -11.62
CA THR A 198 -4.74 -3.41 -10.94
C THR A 198 -4.28 -3.34 -9.48
N GLY A 199 -3.15 -2.67 -9.21
CA GLY A 199 -2.68 -2.44 -7.84
C GLY A 199 -3.67 -1.62 -7.00
N LEU A 200 -4.33 -0.62 -7.58
CA LEU A 200 -5.36 0.19 -6.91
C LEU A 200 -6.65 -0.62 -6.67
N HIS A 201 -7.07 -1.49 -7.58
CA HIS A 201 -8.18 -2.42 -7.36
C HIS A 201 -7.89 -3.31 -6.14
N ASP A 202 -6.71 -3.91 -6.11
CA ASP A 202 -6.29 -4.77 -5.02
C ASP A 202 -6.23 -4.03 -3.66
N ARG A 203 -5.67 -2.81 -3.66
CA ARG A 203 -5.56 -1.96 -2.46
C ARG A 203 -6.88 -1.46 -1.91
N THR A 204 -7.86 -1.26 -2.80
CA THR A 204 -9.19 -0.80 -2.42
C THR A 204 -10.16 -1.96 -2.20
N LEU A 205 -9.68 -3.21 -2.33
CA LEU A 205 -10.47 -4.45 -2.20
C LEU A 205 -11.70 -4.46 -3.10
N VAL A 206 -11.62 -3.79 -4.25
CA VAL A 206 -12.69 -3.72 -5.24
C VAL A 206 -12.45 -4.78 -6.31
N GLU A 207 -13.54 -5.34 -6.82
CA GLU A 207 -13.50 -6.28 -7.93
C GLU A 207 -12.80 -5.72 -9.16
N SER A 208 -12.47 -6.61 -10.09
CA SER A 208 -11.80 -6.25 -11.34
C SER A 208 -12.57 -5.19 -12.11
N SER A 209 -11.86 -4.40 -12.92
CA SER A 209 -12.45 -3.45 -13.86
C SER A 209 -13.45 -4.07 -14.85
N ILE A 210 -13.38 -5.40 -15.04
CA ILE A 210 -14.23 -6.18 -15.93
C ILE A 210 -15.00 -7.19 -15.09
N ALA A 211 -16.34 -7.14 -15.14
CA ALA A 211 -17.19 -8.03 -14.33
C ALA A 211 -17.10 -9.51 -14.76
N ILE A 212 -16.86 -9.76 -16.05
CA ILE A 212 -16.74 -11.10 -16.63
C ILE A 212 -15.34 -11.29 -17.19
N CYS A 213 -14.66 -12.37 -16.80
CA CYS A 213 -13.32 -12.65 -17.28
C CYS A 213 -13.34 -13.01 -18.78
N SER A 214 -12.59 -12.25 -19.58
CA SER A 214 -12.49 -12.47 -21.03
C SER A 214 -11.84 -13.81 -21.44
N PHE A 215 -11.22 -14.52 -20.50
CA PHE A 215 -10.51 -15.78 -20.77
C PHE A 215 -11.34 -17.01 -20.42
N CYS A 216 -12.10 -16.98 -19.31
CA CYS A 216 -12.90 -18.13 -18.87
C CYS A 216 -14.41 -17.89 -18.91
N GLY A 217 -14.86 -16.66 -19.18
CA GLY A 217 -16.29 -16.31 -19.26
C GLY A 217 -17.04 -16.32 -17.93
N SER A 218 -16.34 -16.49 -16.80
CA SER A 218 -16.95 -16.49 -15.46
C SER A 218 -16.91 -15.09 -14.85
N ASP A 219 -17.72 -14.87 -13.81
CA ASP A 219 -17.63 -13.68 -12.96
C ASP A 219 -16.18 -13.51 -12.45
N SER A 220 -15.76 -12.25 -12.34
CA SER A 220 -14.40 -11.85 -11.99
C SER A 220 -14.33 -11.16 -10.63
N PRO A 221 -14.65 -11.87 -9.52
CA PRO A 221 -14.55 -11.33 -8.17
C PRO A 221 -13.09 -10.99 -7.80
N LEU A 222 -12.89 -10.35 -6.64
CA LEU A 222 -11.56 -9.97 -6.15
C LEU A 222 -10.56 -11.13 -6.20
N GLY A 223 -9.48 -10.94 -6.98
CA GLY A 223 -8.42 -11.93 -7.16
C GLY A 223 -8.80 -13.15 -8.00
N HIS A 224 -9.87 -13.06 -8.82
CA HIS A 224 -10.20 -14.05 -9.85
C HIS A 224 -9.04 -14.26 -10.82
N ASP A 225 -8.38 -13.17 -11.21
CA ASP A 225 -7.26 -13.17 -12.15
C ASP A 225 -6.13 -14.13 -11.74
N GLU A 226 -5.99 -14.38 -10.44
CA GLU A 226 -5.00 -15.28 -9.87
C GLU A 226 -5.36 -16.76 -9.94
N LEU A 227 -6.66 -17.07 -10.07
CA LEU A 227 -7.20 -18.43 -10.08
C LEU A 227 -7.65 -18.88 -11.47
N CYS A 228 -7.74 -17.96 -12.43
CA CYS A 228 -8.26 -18.25 -13.75
C CYS A 228 -7.33 -19.21 -14.52
N ARG A 229 -7.70 -20.49 -14.59
CA ARG A 229 -6.94 -21.54 -15.31
C ARG A 229 -6.79 -21.24 -16.81
N SER A 230 -7.78 -20.56 -17.41
CA SER A 230 -7.71 -20.13 -18.81
C SER A 230 -6.60 -19.09 -19.06
N ARG A 231 -6.05 -18.47 -18.00
CA ARG A 231 -4.88 -17.59 -18.05
C ARG A 231 -3.57 -18.33 -17.73
N ASN A 232 -3.40 -19.58 -18.16
CA ASN A 232 -2.27 -20.48 -17.83
C ASN A 232 -0.85 -19.87 -17.82
N SER A 233 -0.56 -18.86 -18.66
CA SER A 233 0.75 -18.18 -18.64
C SER A 233 1.03 -17.35 -17.38
N TRP A 234 0.02 -17.08 -16.55
CA TRP A 234 0.11 -16.18 -15.41
C TRP A 234 0.64 -16.84 -14.13
N ALA A 235 0.60 -18.17 -13.99
CA ALA A 235 1.25 -18.85 -12.86
C ALA A 235 2.77 -19.03 -13.09
N GLN A 236 3.17 -19.28 -14.34
CA GLN A 236 4.56 -19.52 -14.72
C GLN A 236 5.40 -18.22 -14.73
N ARG A 237 4.84 -17.10 -15.22
CA ARG A 237 5.60 -15.83 -15.31
C ARG A 237 6.05 -15.27 -13.95
N PRO A 238 5.21 -15.20 -12.90
CA PRO A 238 5.62 -14.79 -11.56
C PRO A 238 6.59 -15.78 -10.95
N HIS A 239 6.35 -17.09 -11.13
CA HIS A 239 7.27 -18.13 -10.68
C HIS A 239 8.69 -17.90 -11.23
N ASP A 240 8.83 -17.81 -12.56
CA ASP A 240 10.14 -17.64 -13.20
C ASP A 240 10.79 -16.30 -12.82
N SER A 241 9.98 -15.25 -12.66
CA SER A 241 10.46 -13.93 -12.22
C SER A 241 10.98 -13.98 -10.79
N ILE A 242 10.24 -14.60 -9.86
CA ILE A 242 10.64 -14.81 -8.47
C ILE A 242 11.89 -15.68 -8.41
N ASN A 243 11.91 -16.78 -9.16
CA ASN A 243 13.06 -17.69 -9.25
C ASN A 243 14.33 -16.93 -9.70
N ARG A 244 14.23 -16.10 -10.74
CA ARG A 244 15.35 -15.26 -11.23
C ARG A 244 15.79 -14.18 -10.24
N ILE A 245 14.88 -13.64 -9.41
CA ILE A 245 15.22 -12.66 -8.37
C ILE A 245 15.98 -13.36 -7.23
N ILE A 246 15.48 -14.51 -6.77
CA ILE A 246 16.15 -15.32 -5.74
C ILE A 246 17.53 -15.76 -6.24
N HIS A 247 17.62 -16.24 -7.49
CA HIS A 247 18.88 -16.59 -8.13
C HIS A 247 19.89 -15.45 -8.08
N ARG A 248 19.52 -14.25 -8.55
CA ARG A 248 20.39 -13.06 -8.53
C ARG A 248 20.79 -12.65 -7.10
N GLY A 249 19.86 -12.72 -6.15
CA GLY A 249 20.12 -12.43 -4.75
C GLY A 249 21.17 -13.37 -4.16
N LEU A 250 20.98 -14.68 -4.35
CA LEU A 250 21.91 -15.70 -3.86
C LEU A 250 23.26 -15.66 -4.58
N GLN A 251 23.28 -15.38 -5.88
CA GLN A 251 24.52 -15.24 -6.66
C GLN A 251 25.37 -14.05 -6.21
N SER A 252 24.76 -13.04 -5.58
CA SER A 252 25.49 -11.89 -5.04
C SER A 252 26.24 -12.18 -3.74
N ILE A 253 26.02 -13.34 -3.13
CA ILE A 253 26.71 -13.77 -1.90
C ILE A 253 28.09 -14.32 -2.27
N GLU A 254 29.15 -13.77 -1.66
CA GLU A 254 30.50 -14.22 -1.96
C GLU A 254 30.68 -15.72 -1.67
N GLY A 255 31.21 -16.45 -2.66
CA GLY A 255 31.45 -17.89 -2.55
C GLY A 255 30.22 -18.77 -2.75
N ALA A 256 29.05 -18.19 -3.07
CA ALA A 256 27.88 -18.94 -3.49
C ALA A 256 27.94 -19.22 -5.00
N VAL A 257 27.70 -20.48 -5.39
CA VAL A 257 27.47 -20.88 -6.79
C VAL A 257 26.03 -21.32 -6.91
N VAL A 258 25.25 -20.61 -7.72
CA VAL A 258 23.81 -20.83 -7.88
C VAL A 258 23.49 -21.15 -9.34
N SER A 259 22.89 -22.31 -9.58
CA SER A 259 22.42 -22.73 -10.90
C SER A 259 20.90 -22.80 -10.94
N LEU A 260 20.31 -22.29 -12.02
CA LEU A 260 18.89 -22.46 -12.36
C LEU A 260 18.67 -23.81 -13.05
N ASP A 261 17.51 -24.40 -12.85
CA ASP A 261 17.05 -25.65 -13.48
C ASP A 261 18.10 -26.79 -13.47
N PRO A 262 18.80 -27.08 -12.36
CA PRO A 262 19.74 -28.19 -12.26
C PRO A 262 19.08 -29.53 -12.63
N ARG A 263 19.78 -30.33 -13.43
CA ARG A 263 19.40 -31.72 -13.67
C ARG A 263 19.56 -32.54 -12.39
N THR A 264 18.55 -33.33 -12.06
CA THR A 264 18.65 -34.36 -11.02
C THR A 264 19.35 -35.60 -11.58
N LEU A 265 20.04 -36.36 -10.72
CA LEU A 265 20.80 -37.54 -11.11
C LEU A 265 19.89 -38.71 -11.58
N GLU A 266 18.61 -38.71 -11.20
CA GLU A 266 17.68 -39.84 -11.39
C GLU A 266 16.52 -39.59 -12.38
N GLY A 267 16.50 -38.49 -13.15
CA GLY A 267 15.54 -38.39 -14.27
C GLY A 267 15.13 -36.98 -14.69
N GLN A 268 14.06 -36.94 -15.50
CA GLN A 268 13.53 -35.75 -16.20
C GLN A 268 13.09 -34.58 -15.30
N ARG A 269 13.07 -34.77 -13.98
CA ARG A 269 12.60 -33.76 -13.02
C ARG A 269 13.70 -32.72 -12.77
N ARG A 270 13.36 -31.44 -12.93
CA ARG A 270 14.25 -30.29 -12.71
C ARG A 270 13.81 -29.60 -11.43
N ASN A 271 14.76 -29.32 -10.54
CA ASN A 271 14.54 -28.43 -9.41
C ASN A 271 14.79 -26.99 -9.88
N ASP A 272 14.19 -25.99 -9.25
CA ASP A 272 14.31 -24.59 -9.70
C ASP A 272 15.70 -24.00 -9.47
N LEU A 273 16.31 -24.33 -8.33
CA LEU A 273 17.60 -23.79 -7.91
C LEU A 273 18.48 -24.87 -7.30
N ARG A 274 19.79 -24.77 -7.55
CA ARG A 274 20.81 -25.48 -6.78
C ARG A 274 21.82 -24.47 -6.26
N VAL A 275 22.07 -24.51 -4.96
CA VAL A 275 23.01 -23.62 -4.26
C VAL A 275 24.18 -24.45 -3.73
N ARG A 276 25.40 -23.99 -3.97
CA ARG A 276 26.63 -24.57 -3.43
C ARG A 276 27.48 -23.50 -2.77
N GLY A 277 28.11 -23.87 -1.65
CA GLY A 277 29.16 -23.04 -1.03
C GLY A 277 30.55 -23.29 -1.64
N ARG A 278 31.46 -22.34 -1.41
CA ARG A 278 32.84 -22.30 -1.95
C ARG A 278 33.65 -23.59 -1.72
N CYS A 279 33.36 -24.33 -0.65
CA CYS A 279 34.09 -25.54 -0.27
C CYS A 279 33.49 -26.86 -0.79
N GLY A 280 32.49 -26.82 -1.68
CA GLY A 280 32.07 -27.98 -2.48
C GLY A 280 31.42 -29.16 -1.74
N LEU A 281 31.26 -29.10 -0.42
CA LEU A 281 30.88 -30.28 0.37
C LEU A 281 29.40 -30.68 0.21
N HIS A 282 28.48 -29.73 0.03
CA HIS A 282 27.06 -30.03 -0.18
C HIS A 282 26.39 -29.06 -1.16
N ALA A 283 25.70 -29.62 -2.15
CA ALA A 283 24.77 -28.90 -3.00
C ALA A 283 23.36 -29.14 -2.49
N THR A 284 22.62 -28.06 -2.25
CA THR A 284 21.22 -28.15 -1.85
C THR A 284 20.36 -27.71 -3.02
N ASP A 285 19.40 -28.56 -3.37
CA ASP A 285 18.42 -28.26 -4.40
C ASP A 285 17.13 -27.74 -3.76
N TYR A 286 16.55 -26.71 -4.37
CA TYR A 286 15.31 -26.08 -3.93
C TYR A 286 14.29 -26.11 -5.07
N ASP A 287 13.08 -26.55 -4.74
CA ASP A 287 11.88 -26.49 -5.57
C ASP A 287 10.98 -25.38 -4.99
N LEU A 288 10.65 -24.39 -5.81
CA LEU A 288 9.89 -23.22 -5.43
C LEU A 288 8.43 -23.41 -5.84
N LYS A 289 7.52 -23.12 -4.91
CA LYS A 289 6.09 -23.06 -5.20
C LYS A 289 5.56 -21.69 -4.86
N VAL A 290 4.96 -21.04 -5.84
CA VAL A 290 4.29 -19.75 -5.68
C VAL A 290 2.80 -20.01 -5.67
N TYR A 291 2.17 -19.73 -4.52
CA TYR A 291 0.73 -19.84 -4.36
C TYR A 291 0.10 -18.46 -4.39
N CYS A 292 -0.99 -18.33 -5.15
CA CYS A 292 -1.83 -17.14 -5.11
C CYS A 292 -2.58 -17.09 -3.76
N LEU A 293 -2.83 -15.90 -3.20
CA LEU A 293 -3.48 -15.77 -1.88
C LEU A 293 -4.86 -16.42 -1.82
N ASN A 294 -5.55 -16.48 -2.96
CA ASN A 294 -6.85 -17.08 -3.08
C ASN A 294 -6.83 -18.59 -3.32
N ASP A 295 -5.66 -19.20 -3.53
CA ASP A 295 -5.51 -20.63 -3.79
C ASP A 295 -5.88 -21.48 -2.55
N ARG A 296 -6.40 -22.69 -2.76
CA ARG A 296 -6.80 -23.59 -1.68
C ARG A 296 -5.62 -23.90 -0.74
N ASP A 297 -4.43 -24.10 -1.29
CA ASP A 297 -3.23 -24.43 -0.52
C ASP A 297 -2.67 -23.20 0.22
N ALA A 298 -2.85 -21.99 -0.33
CA ALA A 298 -2.59 -20.74 0.38
C ALA A 298 -3.58 -20.48 1.52
N ARG A 299 -4.83 -20.95 1.38
CA ARG A 299 -5.84 -20.84 2.44
C ARG A 299 -5.62 -21.81 3.59
N SER A 300 -5.03 -22.98 3.31
CA SER A 300 -4.75 -24.01 4.31
C SER A 300 -3.46 -23.75 5.11
N THR A 301 -2.58 -22.89 4.59
CA THR A 301 -1.42 -22.41 5.33
C THR A 301 -1.86 -21.36 6.36
N LEU A 302 -1.69 -21.68 7.66
CA LEU A 302 -1.80 -20.70 8.74
C LEU A 302 -0.89 -19.51 8.39
N SER A 303 -1.38 -18.27 8.52
CA SER A 303 -0.65 -17.03 8.25
C SER A 303 0.81 -17.19 8.68
N ALA A 304 1.70 -17.36 7.71
CA ALA A 304 3.06 -17.77 7.99
C ALA A 304 3.69 -16.72 8.90
N LYS A 305 4.12 -17.12 10.11
CA LYS A 305 4.99 -16.28 10.93
C LYS A 305 6.08 -15.75 10.00
N LEU A 306 6.26 -14.43 9.96
CA LEU A 306 7.24 -13.79 9.10
C LEU A 306 8.57 -14.55 9.29
N PRO A 307 9.14 -15.15 8.23
CA PRO A 307 10.35 -15.95 8.39
C PRO A 307 11.45 -15.03 8.94
N THR A 308 11.86 -15.28 10.18
CA THR A 308 12.93 -14.54 10.87
C THR A 308 14.32 -14.97 10.41
N THR A 309 14.41 -15.78 9.36
CA THR A 309 15.69 -16.27 8.87
C THR A 309 16.47 -15.14 8.20
N PRO A 310 17.81 -15.11 8.35
CA PRO A 310 18.67 -14.16 7.67
C PRO A 310 18.49 -14.17 6.14
N ILE A 311 18.23 -15.35 5.56
CA ILE A 311 18.00 -15.53 4.11
C ILE A 311 16.69 -14.88 3.68
N ALA A 312 15.58 -15.12 4.40
CA ALA A 312 14.32 -14.45 4.08
C ALA A 312 14.47 -12.92 4.21
N THR A 313 15.17 -12.46 5.23
CA THR A 313 15.47 -11.03 5.42
C THR A 313 16.33 -10.47 4.29
N HIS A 314 17.35 -11.20 3.84
CA HIS A 314 18.22 -10.81 2.73
C HIS A 314 17.47 -10.76 1.39
N ILE A 315 16.68 -11.79 1.07
CA ILE A 315 15.86 -11.84 -0.14
C ILE A 315 14.83 -10.72 -0.12
N LEU A 316 14.12 -10.52 1.00
CA LEU A 316 13.22 -9.39 1.19
C LEU A 316 13.95 -8.08 0.91
N ASN A 317 15.12 -7.84 1.49
CA ASN A 317 15.87 -6.61 1.28
C ASN A 317 16.29 -6.41 -0.19
N ARG A 318 16.60 -7.48 -0.94
CA ARG A 318 16.96 -7.44 -2.37
C ARG A 318 15.75 -7.29 -3.31
N CYS A 319 14.60 -7.85 -2.97
CA CYS A 319 13.34 -7.56 -3.68
C CYS A 319 12.91 -6.09 -3.48
N LEU A 320 13.42 -5.43 -2.44
CA LEU A 320 13.07 -4.07 -2.04
C LEU A 320 14.11 -3.02 -2.46
N SER A 321 15.33 -3.42 -2.85
CA SER A 321 16.41 -2.55 -3.36
C SER A 321 16.26 -2.32 -4.86
#